data_AF-A0A352IZK5-F1
#
_entry.id   AF-A0A352IZK5-F1
#
_cell.length_a   1.000
_cell.length_b   1.000
_cell.length_c   1.000
_cell.angle_alpha   90.00
_cell.angle_beta   90.00
_cell.angle_gamma   90.00
#
_symmetry.space_group_name_H-M   'P 1'
#
loop_
_entity.id
_entity.type
_entity.pdbx_description
1 polymer ?
#
loop_
_entity_poly.entity_id
_entity_poly.type
_entity_poly.pdbx_seq_one_letter_code
_entity_poly.pdbx_strand_id
1 'polypeptide(L)' 'EDEARNQVLIITSIKNIMRGENPRVMTELLSSFVHPEQRTGLAPEREA' A
#
# COMPACT_ATOMS: atom_id res chain seq x y z
N GLU A 1 -14.91 5.94 9.94
CA GLU A 1 -13.47 6.27 10.09
C GLU A 1 -12.62 5.45 9.11
N ASP A 2 -12.78 4.12 9.09
CA ASP A 2 -12.03 3.24 8.19
C ASP A 2 -12.36 3.44 6.70
N GLU A 3 -13.61 3.77 6.34
CA GLU A 3 -14.00 3.97 4.94
C GLU A 3 -13.27 5.16 4.28
N ALA A 4 -13.14 6.28 4.99
CA ALA A 4 -12.38 7.43 4.52
C ALA A 4 -10.89 7.11 4.36
N ARG A 5 -10.33 6.34 5.32
CA ARG A 5 -8.94 5.87 5.26
C ARG A 5 -8.71 4.95 4.05
N ASN A 6 -9.65 4.05 3.77
CA ASN A 6 -9.61 3.14 2.62
C ASN A 6 -9.71 3.88 1.29
N GLN A 7 -10.55 4.91 1.20
CA GLN A 7 -10.62 5.75 0.00
C GLN A 7 -9.29 6.47 -0.27
N VAL A 8 -8.65 7.04 0.77
CA VAL A 8 -7.35 7.71 0.64
C VAL A 8 -6.27 6.71 0.19
N LEU A 9 -6.27 5.50 0.75
CA LEU A 9 -5.36 4.43 0.35
C LEU A 9 -5.50 4.14 -1.15
N ILE A 10 -6.72 3.84 -1.62
CA ILE A 10 -7.00 3.50 -3.02
C ILE A 10 -6.55 4.63 -3.97
N ILE A 11 -6.91 5.87 -3.67
CA ILE A 11 -6.56 7.03 -4.50
C ILE A 11 -5.04 7.22 -4.58
N THR A 12 -4.34 7.04 -3.45
CA THR A 12 -2.88 7.17 -3.37
C THR A 12 -2.19 6.06 -4.16
N SER A 13 -2.65 4.81 -4.04
CA SER A 13 -2.14 3.67 -4.81
C SER A 13 -2.24 3.90 -6.31
N ILE A 14 -3.42 4.32 -6.80
CA ILE A 14 -3.63 4.57 -8.23
C ILE A 14 -2.70 5.66 -8.75
N LYS A 15 -2.54 6.76 -8.00
CA LYS A 15 -1.63 7.86 -8.39
C LYS A 15 -0.18 7.41 -8.49
N ASN A 16 0.29 6.56 -7.57
CA ASN A 16 1.66 6.06 -7.58
C ASN A 16 1.89 5.08 -8.74
N ILE A 17 0.92 4.18 -9.01
CA ILE A 17 0.96 3.27 -10.17
C ILE A 17 1.01 4.07 -11.48
N MET A 18 0.15 5.07 -11.66
CA MET A 18 0.11 5.89 -12.87
C MET A 18 1.40 6.69 -13.11
N ARG A 19 2.17 6.98 -12.06
CA ARG A 19 3.48 7.64 -12.15
C ARG A 19 4.63 6.68 -12.38
N GLY A 20 4.41 5.37 -12.30
CA GLY A 20 5.47 4.37 -12.37
C GLY A 20 6.38 4.40 -11.14
N GLU A 21 5.84 4.78 -9.97
CA GLU A 21 6.59 4.76 -8.72
C GLU A 21 7.12 3.36 -8.40
N ASN A 22 8.29 3.30 -7.76
CA ASN A 22 8.92 2.04 -7.42
C ASN A 22 7.99 1.22 -6.50
N PRO A 23 7.66 -0.04 -6.86
CA PRO A 23 6.75 -0.87 -6.06
C PRO A 23 7.20 -1.07 -4.61
N ARG A 24 8.51 -1.05 -4.32
CA ARG A 24 9.04 -1.15 -2.94
C ARG A 24 8.70 0.09 -2.12
N VAL A 25 8.91 1.28 -2.69
CA VAL A 25 8.58 2.56 -2.06
C VAL A 25 7.07 2.68 -1.85
N MET A 26 6.29 2.28 -2.86
CA MET A 26 4.83 2.23 -2.76
C MET A 26 4.39 1.30 -1.62
N THR A 27 4.97 0.11 -1.50
CA THR A 27 4.64 -0.85 -0.44
C THR A 27 4.91 -0.28 0.95
N GLU A 28 6.05 0.38 1.15
CA GLU A 28 6.38 1.05 2.42
C GLU A 28 5.34 2.12 2.78
N LEU A 29 5.01 3.00 1.83
CA LEU A 29 4.01 4.06 2.04
C LEU A 29 2.63 3.49 2.37
N LEU A 30 2.16 2.51 1.59
CA LEU A 30 0.83 1.92 1.75
C LEU A 30 0.71 1.08 3.03
N SER A 31 1.83 0.53 3.54
CA SER A 31 1.84 -0.22 4.81
C SER A 31 1.45 0.64 6.03
N SER A 32 1.56 1.97 5.93
CA SER A 32 1.13 2.90 6.97
C SER A 32 -0.39 2.94 7.18
N PHE A 33 -1.17 2.51 6.19
CA PHE A 33 -2.64 2.51 6.23
C PHE A 33 -3.23 1.26 6.88
N VAL A 34 -2.43 0.22 7.12
CA VAL A 34 -2.86 -1.01 7.78
C VAL A 34 -2.35 -1.08 9.21
N HIS A 35 -3.09 -1.78 10.08
CA HIS A 35 -2.66 -2.00 11.45
C HIS A 35 -1.36 -2.83 11.47
N PRO A 36 -0.45 -2.60 12.44
CA PRO A 36 0.82 -3.32 12.52
C PRO A 36 0.66 -4.85 12.48
N GLU A 37 -0.40 -5.36 13.10
CA GLU A 37 -0.77 -6.79 13.15
C GLU A 37 -1.08 -7.38 11.76
N GLN A 38 -1.50 -6.56 10.82
CA GLN A 38 -1.89 -6.96 9.46
C GLN A 38 -0.71 -6.87 8.47
N ARG A 39 0.42 -6.27 8.86
CA ARG A 39 1.59 -6.07 7.97
C ARG A 39 2.34 -7.36 7.65
N THR A 40 2.22 -8.39 8.49
CA THR A 40 2.85 -9.69 8.29
C THR A 40 2.36 -10.42 7.04
N GLY A 41 1.12 -10.17 6.61
CA GLY A 41 0.54 -10.71 5.37
C GLY A 41 0.94 -9.94 4.10
N LEU A 42 1.62 -8.79 4.22
CA LEU A 42 2.07 -7.98 3.10
C LEU A 42 3.50 -8.33 2.63
N ALA A 43 4.08 -9.42 3.15
CA ALA A 43 5.41 -9.85 2.73
C ALA A 43 5.43 -10.04 1.20
N PRO A 44 6.46 -9.50 0.51
CA PRO A 44 6.52 -9.54 -0.95
C PRO A 44 6.46 -11.00 -1.41
N GLU A 45 5.52 -11.28 -2.31
CA GLU A 45 5.51 -12.53 -3.06
C GLU A 45 6.90 -12.64 -3.71
N ARG A 46 7.68 -13.66 -3.33
CA ARG A 46 9.02 -13.84 -3.88
C ARG A 46 8.88 -13.91 -5.40
N GLU A 47 9.55 -13.01 -6.11
CA GLU A 47 9.65 -13.05 -7.58
C GLU A 47 9.98 -14.49 -8.00
N ALA A 48 9.07 -15.10 -8.77
CA ALA A 48 9.21 -16.45 -9.32
C ALA A 48 10.11 -16.46 -10.56
#